data_AF-A0A372DGN9-F1
#
_entry.id   AF-A0A372DGN9-F1
#
_cell.length_a   1.000
_cell.length_b   1.000
_cell.length_c   1.000
_cell.angle_alpha   90.00
_cell.angle_beta   90.00
_cell.angle_gamma   90.00
#
_symmetry.space_group_name_H-M   'P 1'
#
loop_
_entity.id
_entity.type
_entity.pdbx_description
1 polymer ?
#
loop_
_entity_poly.entity_id
_entity_poly.type
_entity_poly.pdbx_seq_one_letter_code
_entity_poly.pdbx_strand_id
1 'polypeptide(L)'
;RGIQAGGLTDWTVERVRINKNGRVGWNGDLGSASSNSGKIILRDIEIAWNGCGERVATGEPWACWAQQTGGYGDGLGTAATGGQWLVEDAFVHHNTSDGLDFRYADGAPTTSVTLRRVYAVANAGNQAKVKGNALVENSLLVSSCAYFQGRDYMLADDNCRAGGNTLQLVFTQNNTATVRHNTITGQGGVLIGAIEGDSTNRLAIQNNVLIG
;
A
#
# COMPACT_ATOMS: atom_id res chain seq x y z
N ARG A 1 -7.19 -8.73 12.94
CA ARG A 1 -7.58 -8.07 11.66
C ARG A 1 -7.99 -6.66 12.04
N GLY A 2 -7.65 -5.66 11.23
CA GLY A 2 -8.13 -4.30 11.47
C GLY A 2 -9.51 -4.10 10.86
N ILE A 3 -9.72 -2.96 10.19
CA ILE A 3 -10.97 -2.57 9.55
C ILE A 3 -11.39 -3.62 8.52
N GLN A 4 -12.66 -4.04 8.57
CA GLN A 4 -13.29 -4.90 7.56
C GLN A 4 -14.34 -4.04 6.83
N ALA A 5 -13.96 -3.46 5.69
CA ALA A 5 -14.83 -2.52 4.98
C ALA A 5 -14.58 -2.53 3.47
N GLY A 6 -15.67 -2.71 2.71
CA GLY A 6 -15.76 -2.70 1.26
C GLY A 6 -17.20 -2.34 0.88
N GLY A 7 -17.48 -2.12 -0.40
CA GLY A 7 -18.82 -1.69 -0.82
C GLY A 7 -19.14 -0.24 -0.45
N LEU A 8 -18.12 0.58 -0.17
CA LEU A 8 -18.28 1.96 0.27
C LEU A 8 -18.51 2.90 -0.91
N THR A 9 -19.25 3.98 -0.65
CA THR A 9 -19.46 5.09 -1.59
C THR A 9 -19.38 6.41 -0.87
N ASP A 10 -18.52 7.32 -1.33
CA ASP A 10 -18.37 8.68 -0.79
C ASP A 10 -17.99 8.73 0.70
N TRP A 11 -16.94 7.99 1.05
CA TRP A 11 -16.43 7.88 2.42
C TRP A 11 -15.22 8.75 2.68
N THR A 12 -15.12 9.27 3.90
CA THR A 12 -13.92 9.92 4.42
C THR A 12 -13.53 9.29 5.75
N VAL A 13 -12.26 8.92 5.86
CA VAL A 13 -11.61 8.43 7.07
C VAL A 13 -10.52 9.43 7.43
N GLU A 14 -10.61 10.03 8.61
CA GLU A 14 -9.73 11.13 9.00
C GLU A 14 -9.30 11.01 10.46
N ARG A 15 -8.01 11.27 10.76
CA ARG A 15 -7.44 11.18 12.12
C ARG A 15 -7.57 9.80 12.74
N VAL A 16 -7.24 8.77 11.97
CA VAL A 16 -7.35 7.35 12.37
C VAL A 16 -5.99 6.67 12.36
N ARG A 17 -5.76 5.83 13.38
CA ARG A 17 -4.64 4.88 13.40
C ARG A 17 -5.15 3.47 13.15
N ILE A 18 -4.65 2.85 12.10
CA ILE A 18 -4.90 1.45 11.73
C ILE A 18 -3.61 0.70 12.00
N ASN A 19 -3.35 0.36 13.27
CA ASN A 19 -2.08 -0.22 13.65
C ASN A 19 -2.15 -1.48 14.51
N LYS A 20 -1.05 -2.26 14.47
CA LYS A 20 -0.82 -3.46 15.29
C LYS A 20 -1.94 -4.50 15.22
N ASN A 21 -2.53 -4.65 14.03
CA ASN A 21 -3.48 -5.71 13.77
C ASN A 21 -2.70 -6.97 13.39
N GLY A 22 -2.97 -8.12 14.01
CA GLY A 22 -2.27 -9.38 13.65
C GLY A 22 -2.55 -9.91 12.22
N ARG A 23 -3.31 -9.17 11.41
CA ARG A 23 -3.54 -9.42 9.98
C ARG A 23 -3.66 -8.05 9.30
N VAL A 24 -4.15 -8.03 8.07
CA VAL A 24 -4.37 -6.82 7.27
C VAL A 24 -5.02 -5.70 8.10
N GLY A 25 -4.51 -4.48 7.90
CA GLY A 25 -5.00 -3.27 8.56
C GLY A 25 -6.37 -2.87 8.06
N TRP A 26 -6.52 -2.70 6.74
CA TRP A 26 -7.80 -2.55 6.07
C TRP A 26 -8.05 -3.71 5.12
N ASN A 27 -9.04 -4.54 5.43
CA ASN A 27 -9.51 -5.60 4.54
C ASN A 27 -10.69 -5.12 3.70
N GLY A 28 -10.43 -4.87 2.41
CA GLY A 28 -11.45 -4.60 1.41
C GLY A 28 -12.07 -5.84 0.79
N ASP A 29 -11.58 -7.04 1.07
CA ASP A 29 -12.17 -8.29 0.57
C ASP A 29 -13.18 -8.86 1.57
N LEU A 30 -14.44 -8.53 1.30
CA LEU A 30 -15.64 -8.98 2.02
C LEU A 30 -16.48 -9.96 1.17
N GLY A 31 -15.93 -10.50 0.07
CA GLY A 31 -16.67 -11.31 -0.90
C GLY A 31 -17.45 -10.45 -1.91
N SER A 32 -18.73 -10.77 -2.13
CA SER A 32 -19.52 -10.18 -3.24
C SER A 32 -19.81 -8.68 -3.09
N ALA A 33 -19.76 -8.12 -1.88
CA ALA A 33 -20.06 -6.71 -1.59
C ALA A 33 -18.79 -5.86 -1.38
N SER A 34 -17.67 -6.22 -2.01
CA SER A 34 -16.37 -5.61 -1.72
C SER A 34 -16.07 -4.33 -2.49
N SER A 35 -16.64 -4.17 -3.69
CA SER A 35 -16.24 -3.09 -4.61
C SER A 35 -16.69 -1.72 -4.13
N ASN A 36 -15.73 -0.79 -3.96
CA ASN A 36 -16.03 0.59 -3.60
C ASN A 36 -16.28 1.45 -4.84
N SER A 37 -16.92 2.60 -4.64
CA SER A 37 -17.25 3.57 -5.68
C SER A 37 -17.25 5.00 -5.11
N GLY A 38 -17.53 5.99 -5.97
CA GLY A 38 -17.51 7.40 -5.55
C GLY A 38 -16.12 7.85 -5.07
N LYS A 39 -16.07 8.80 -4.14
CA LYS A 39 -14.82 9.30 -3.56
C LYS A 39 -14.51 8.59 -2.26
N ILE A 40 -13.32 8.01 -2.13
CA ILE A 40 -12.86 7.42 -0.87
C ILE A 40 -11.62 8.18 -0.42
N ILE A 41 -11.73 8.89 0.71
CA ILE A 41 -10.68 9.77 1.22
C ILE A 41 -10.13 9.19 2.52
N LEU A 42 -8.82 9.04 2.59
CA LEU A 42 -8.06 8.69 3.77
C LEU A 42 -7.08 9.84 4.03
N ARG A 43 -7.30 10.61 5.10
CA ARG A 43 -6.54 11.83 5.39
C ARG A 43 -6.04 11.85 6.82
N ASP A 44 -4.80 12.28 7.05
CA ASP A 44 -4.25 12.41 8.41
C ASP A 44 -4.38 11.08 9.16
N ILE A 45 -3.81 10.02 8.56
CA ILE A 45 -3.92 8.65 9.06
C ILE A 45 -2.55 8.01 9.26
N GLU A 46 -2.51 7.03 10.17
CA GLU A 46 -1.38 6.14 10.36
C GLU A 46 -1.81 4.71 10.04
N ILE A 47 -1.05 4.00 9.22
CA ILE A 47 -1.27 2.57 8.92
C ILE A 47 0.02 1.83 9.23
N ALA A 48 0.08 1.11 10.35
CA ALA A 48 1.34 0.64 10.87
C ALA A 48 1.32 -0.74 11.50
N TRP A 49 2.41 -1.51 11.39
CA TRP A 49 2.57 -2.77 12.13
C TRP A 49 1.44 -3.77 11.91
N ASN A 50 0.75 -3.72 10.77
CA ASN A 50 -0.25 -4.72 10.43
C ASN A 50 0.46 -6.02 10.02
N GLY A 51 -0.09 -7.14 10.47
CA GLY A 51 0.61 -8.43 10.56
C GLY A 51 1.41 -8.64 11.85
N CYS A 52 1.35 -7.74 12.81
CA CYS A 52 1.94 -7.92 14.14
C CYS A 52 0.85 -7.91 15.23
N GLY A 53 1.08 -8.66 16.30
CA GLY A 53 0.34 -8.49 17.54
C GLY A 53 0.77 -7.24 18.32
N GLU A 54 0.06 -6.95 19.40
CA GLU A 54 0.39 -5.87 20.33
C GLU A 54 0.63 -6.47 21.72
N ARG A 55 1.72 -6.05 22.38
CA ARG A 55 1.93 -6.37 23.80
C ARG A 55 0.99 -5.53 24.63
N VAL A 56 0.03 -6.16 25.30
CA VAL A 56 -0.96 -5.49 26.16
C VAL A 56 -0.32 -4.56 27.20
N ALA A 57 0.83 -4.94 27.76
CA ALA A 57 1.49 -4.16 28.82
C ALA A 57 2.19 -2.89 28.34
N THR A 58 2.65 -2.84 27.08
CA THR A 58 3.50 -1.75 26.59
C THR A 58 2.96 -1.07 25.34
N GLY A 59 1.99 -1.67 24.66
CA GLY A 59 1.50 -1.22 23.36
C GLY A 59 2.49 -1.44 22.20
N GLU A 60 3.59 -2.13 22.45
CA GLU A 60 4.64 -2.38 21.45
C GLU A 60 4.20 -3.48 20.46
N PRO A 61 4.58 -3.38 19.17
CA PRO A 61 4.40 -4.46 18.23
C PRO A 61 5.19 -5.70 18.68
N TRP A 62 4.58 -6.87 18.51
CA TRP A 62 5.21 -8.14 18.86
C TRP A 62 4.65 -9.25 17.98
N ALA A 63 5.48 -10.27 17.73
CA ALA A 63 5.05 -11.46 17.01
C ALA A 63 4.53 -11.02 15.65
N CYS A 64 5.41 -10.45 14.84
CA CYS A 64 5.10 -10.16 13.45
C CYS A 64 5.16 -11.45 12.61
N TRP A 65 4.16 -11.65 11.76
CA TRP A 65 4.06 -12.79 10.85
C TRP A 65 3.43 -12.37 9.52
N ALA A 66 3.69 -13.15 8.48
CA ALA A 66 3.23 -12.86 7.13
C ALA A 66 2.76 -14.15 6.43
N GLN A 67 2.78 -14.14 5.10
CA GLN A 67 2.06 -15.11 4.29
C GLN A 67 2.57 -16.54 4.47
N GLN A 68 3.88 -16.73 4.63
CA GLN A 68 4.47 -18.06 4.77
C GLN A 68 4.04 -18.77 6.06
N THR A 69 3.52 -18.02 7.03
CA THR A 69 3.00 -18.53 8.31
C THR A 69 1.48 -18.34 8.45
N GLY A 70 0.77 -18.15 7.34
CA GLY A 70 -0.71 -18.06 7.30
C GLY A 70 -1.29 -16.68 7.60
N GLY A 71 -0.43 -15.66 7.65
CA GLY A 71 -0.77 -14.24 7.76
C GLY A 71 -1.06 -13.58 6.42
N TYR A 72 -1.49 -12.34 6.49
CA TYR A 72 -1.56 -11.40 5.37
C TYR A 72 -1.57 -10.03 6.01
N GLY A 73 -0.44 -9.32 5.94
CA GLY A 73 -0.16 -8.13 6.75
C GLY A 73 -0.05 -6.87 5.93
N ASP A 74 -0.84 -6.74 4.86
CA ASP A 74 -0.90 -5.46 4.15
C ASP A 74 -1.45 -4.38 5.08
N GLY A 75 -0.96 -3.15 4.95
CA GLY A 75 -1.53 -2.02 5.67
C GLY A 75 -2.97 -1.75 5.22
N LEU A 76 -3.17 -1.61 3.92
CA LEU A 76 -4.49 -1.55 3.27
C LEU A 76 -4.48 -2.46 2.05
N GLY A 77 -5.44 -3.36 1.96
CA GLY A 77 -5.67 -4.20 0.78
C GLY A 77 -7.11 -4.10 0.31
N THR A 78 -7.33 -4.04 -1.00
CA THR A 78 -8.67 -4.04 -1.60
C THR A 78 -8.94 -5.35 -2.32
N ALA A 79 -10.21 -5.75 -2.45
CA ALA A 79 -10.60 -6.65 -3.54
C ALA A 79 -10.81 -5.85 -4.83
N ALA A 80 -11.42 -6.48 -5.85
CA ALA A 80 -11.86 -5.79 -7.06
C ALA A 80 -12.67 -4.53 -6.67
N THR A 81 -12.14 -3.36 -6.98
CA THR A 81 -12.72 -2.08 -6.52
C THR A 81 -12.63 -1.01 -7.60
N GLY A 82 -13.63 -0.13 -7.64
CA GLY A 82 -13.57 1.13 -8.38
C GLY A 82 -13.31 2.31 -7.44
N GLY A 83 -13.74 3.49 -7.89
CA GLY A 83 -13.76 4.72 -7.11
C GLY A 83 -12.52 5.59 -7.27
N GLN A 84 -12.61 6.80 -6.72
CA GLN A 84 -11.55 7.79 -6.69
C GLN A 84 -10.95 7.82 -5.29
N TRP A 85 -9.82 7.15 -5.13
CA TRP A 85 -9.11 7.06 -3.86
C TRP A 85 -8.15 8.22 -3.69
N LEU A 86 -8.23 8.89 -2.56
CA LEU A 86 -7.26 9.88 -2.11
C LEU A 86 -6.68 9.40 -0.78
N VAL A 87 -5.40 9.07 -0.75
CA VAL A 87 -4.63 8.90 0.48
C VAL A 87 -3.72 10.12 0.60
N GLU A 88 -3.95 10.94 1.62
CA GLU A 88 -3.11 12.11 1.86
C GLU A 88 -2.75 12.34 3.32
N ASP A 89 -1.62 12.99 3.55
CA ASP A 89 -1.11 13.26 4.90
C ASP A 89 -1.02 11.97 5.73
N ALA A 90 -0.48 10.92 5.12
CA ALA A 90 -0.53 9.57 5.69
C ALA A 90 0.88 9.07 6.05
N PHE A 91 0.98 8.37 7.18
CA PHE A 91 2.19 7.65 7.59
C PHE A 91 1.94 6.13 7.56
N VAL A 92 2.62 5.42 6.65
CA VAL A 92 2.38 3.99 6.37
C VAL A 92 3.66 3.19 6.59
N HIS A 93 3.74 2.40 7.66
CA HIS A 93 5.03 1.80 8.00
C HIS A 93 5.00 0.45 8.68
N HIS A 94 6.09 -0.30 8.49
CA HIS A 94 6.34 -1.54 9.24
C HIS A 94 5.20 -2.57 9.13
N ASN A 95 4.45 -2.58 8.03
CA ASN A 95 3.48 -3.65 7.76
C ASN A 95 4.25 -4.90 7.28
N THR A 96 3.81 -6.10 7.65
CA THR A 96 4.54 -7.35 7.33
C THR A 96 4.35 -7.81 5.87
N SER A 97 3.65 -7.00 5.06
CA SER A 97 3.54 -7.15 3.62
C SER A 97 3.53 -5.75 2.97
N ASP A 98 2.66 -5.45 2.01
CA ASP A 98 2.64 -4.16 1.34
C ASP A 98 2.09 -3.06 2.28
N GLY A 99 2.54 -1.82 2.12
CA GLY A 99 1.97 -0.69 2.87
C GLY A 99 0.56 -0.36 2.41
N LEU A 100 0.45 0.07 1.15
CA LEU A 100 -0.82 0.30 0.46
C LEU A 100 -0.90 -0.64 -0.74
N ASP A 101 -1.90 -1.52 -0.80
CA ASP A 101 -2.14 -2.43 -1.92
C ASP A 101 -3.49 -2.15 -2.59
N PHE A 102 -3.40 -1.39 -3.69
CA PHE A 102 -4.50 -1.14 -4.63
C PHE A 102 -4.36 -1.97 -5.91
N ARG A 103 -3.66 -3.10 -5.88
CA ARG A 103 -3.48 -4.00 -7.04
C ARG A 103 -4.81 -4.43 -7.66
N TYR A 104 -5.88 -4.44 -6.89
CA TYR A 104 -7.19 -4.88 -7.35
C TYR A 104 -8.12 -3.73 -7.76
N ALA A 105 -7.63 -2.51 -7.89
CA ALA A 105 -8.39 -1.47 -8.58
C ALA A 105 -8.69 -1.91 -10.04
N ASP A 106 -9.90 -1.63 -10.52
CA ASP A 106 -10.38 -2.12 -11.82
C ASP A 106 -9.66 -1.48 -13.03
N GLY A 107 -9.01 -0.33 -12.82
CA GLY A 107 -8.33 0.42 -13.88
C GLY A 107 -9.30 1.09 -14.87
N ALA A 108 -10.58 1.23 -14.53
CA ALA A 108 -11.55 1.93 -15.35
C ALA A 108 -11.22 3.43 -15.46
N PRO A 109 -11.67 4.13 -16.52
CA PRO A 109 -11.44 5.58 -16.66
C PRO A 109 -11.93 6.42 -15.47
N THR A 110 -12.95 5.94 -14.75
CA THR A 110 -13.52 6.59 -13.56
C THR A 110 -12.82 6.22 -12.25
N THR A 111 -11.91 5.24 -12.28
CA THR A 111 -11.18 4.75 -11.11
C THR A 111 -9.78 5.35 -11.10
N SER A 112 -9.40 5.90 -9.95
CA SER A 112 -8.07 6.49 -9.77
C SER A 112 -7.59 6.38 -8.34
N VAL A 113 -6.27 6.39 -8.17
CA VAL A 113 -5.61 6.42 -6.86
C VAL A 113 -4.64 7.59 -6.81
N THR A 114 -4.86 8.49 -5.86
CA THR A 114 -3.97 9.63 -5.57
C THR A 114 -3.30 9.41 -4.23
N LEU A 115 -1.96 9.38 -4.24
CA LEU A 115 -1.12 9.39 -3.05
C LEU A 115 -0.45 10.76 -2.97
N ARG A 116 -0.74 11.54 -1.93
CA ARG A 116 -0.23 12.90 -1.78
C ARG A 116 0.31 13.13 -0.38
N ARG A 117 1.56 13.59 -0.23
CA ARG A 117 2.16 13.78 1.11
C ARG A 117 2.08 12.49 1.96
N VAL A 118 2.35 11.36 1.31
CA VAL A 118 2.44 10.07 1.98
C VAL A 118 3.89 9.82 2.38
N TYR A 119 4.11 9.45 3.63
CA TYR A 119 5.38 8.89 4.09
C TYR A 119 5.20 7.38 4.26
N ALA A 120 5.82 6.57 3.41
CA ALA A 120 5.75 5.12 3.52
C ALA A 120 7.14 4.49 3.70
N VAL A 121 7.33 3.69 4.75
CA VAL A 121 8.65 3.16 5.12
C VAL A 121 8.62 1.77 5.76
N ALA A 122 9.62 0.95 5.44
CA ALA A 122 9.89 -0.33 6.11
C ALA A 122 8.73 -1.34 6.09
N ASN A 123 7.81 -1.23 5.13
CA ASN A 123 6.87 -2.31 4.84
C ASN A 123 7.65 -3.48 4.21
N ALA A 124 7.37 -4.72 4.61
CA ALA A 124 8.13 -5.91 4.19
C ALA A 124 7.93 -6.26 2.70
N GLY A 125 6.85 -5.78 2.10
CA GLY A 125 6.61 -5.82 0.66
C GLY A 125 6.91 -4.47 0.00
N ASN A 126 5.99 -4.04 -0.86
CA ASN A 126 6.02 -2.76 -1.53
C ASN A 126 5.56 -1.65 -0.58
N GLN A 127 6.15 -0.45 -0.65
CA GLN A 127 5.67 0.65 0.20
C GLN A 127 4.30 1.14 -0.29
N ALA A 128 4.13 1.21 -1.61
CA ALA A 128 2.84 1.38 -2.25
C ALA A 128 2.75 0.57 -3.54
N LYS A 129 1.59 -0.04 -3.77
CA LYS A 129 1.22 -0.74 -4.99
C LYS A 129 -0.10 -0.15 -5.50
N VAL A 130 -0.08 0.34 -6.73
CA VAL A 130 -1.20 1.09 -7.30
C VAL A 130 -1.52 0.55 -8.68
N LYS A 131 -2.81 0.22 -8.92
CA LYS A 131 -3.31 -0.16 -10.24
C LYS A 131 -4.17 0.94 -10.84
N GLY A 132 -4.07 1.14 -12.15
CA GLY A 132 -4.96 2.04 -12.87
C GLY A 132 -4.41 3.45 -13.07
N ASN A 133 -5.33 4.41 -13.18
CA ASN A 133 -4.97 5.83 -13.24
C ASN A 133 -4.42 6.28 -11.88
N ALA A 134 -3.24 6.90 -11.87
CA ALA A 134 -2.55 7.21 -10.63
C ALA A 134 -1.86 8.57 -10.62
N LEU A 135 -1.86 9.21 -9.45
CA LEU A 135 -1.02 10.35 -9.13
C LEU A 135 -0.29 10.09 -7.81
N VAL A 136 1.03 9.99 -7.86
CA VAL A 136 1.88 9.91 -6.67
C VAL A 136 2.70 11.18 -6.60
N GLU A 137 2.45 12.02 -5.60
CA GLU A 137 3.12 13.32 -5.50
C GLU A 137 3.46 13.77 -4.09
N ASN A 138 4.51 14.59 -3.99
CA ASN A 138 4.97 15.23 -2.76
C ASN A 138 5.17 14.23 -1.61
N SER A 139 5.59 13.02 -1.92
CA SER A 139 5.65 11.89 -0.99
C SER A 139 7.09 11.41 -0.77
N LEU A 140 7.33 10.78 0.39
CA LEU A 140 8.58 10.12 0.74
C LEU A 140 8.33 8.62 0.83
N LEU A 141 8.90 7.84 -0.08
CA LEU A 141 8.79 6.38 -0.07
C LEU A 141 10.17 5.77 0.15
N VAL A 142 10.35 5.06 1.26
CA VAL A 142 11.63 4.49 1.68
C VAL A 142 11.48 2.99 1.89
N SER A 143 11.89 2.19 0.90
CA SER A 143 11.82 0.74 1.03
C SER A 143 12.93 0.19 1.93
N SER A 144 12.51 -0.55 2.94
CA SER A 144 13.39 -1.41 3.74
C SER A 144 12.70 -2.75 3.88
N CYS A 145 12.43 -3.40 2.74
CA CYS A 145 11.60 -4.61 2.69
C CYS A 145 12.19 -5.81 3.44
N ALA A 146 13.48 -5.77 3.80
CA ALA A 146 14.12 -6.74 4.70
C ALA A 146 14.10 -6.31 6.20
N TYR A 147 13.32 -5.30 6.60
CA TYR A 147 13.29 -4.79 7.97
C TYR A 147 13.08 -5.89 9.03
N PHE A 148 12.26 -6.89 8.70
CA PHE A 148 11.91 -7.98 9.60
C PHE A 148 12.86 -9.18 9.53
N GLN A 149 13.94 -9.10 8.75
CA GLN A 149 14.87 -10.22 8.59
C GLN A 149 15.44 -10.65 9.95
N GLY A 150 15.26 -11.93 10.27
CA GLY A 150 15.74 -12.53 11.51
C GLY A 150 15.00 -12.09 12.78
N ARG A 151 13.77 -11.54 12.64
CA ARG A 151 12.95 -11.06 13.75
C ARG A 151 11.56 -11.70 13.73
N ASP A 152 10.97 -11.82 14.92
CA ASP A 152 9.63 -12.36 15.13
C ASP A 152 9.42 -13.73 14.44
N TYR A 153 8.31 -13.90 13.72
CA TYR A 153 7.95 -15.11 12.97
C TYR A 153 8.00 -14.89 11.45
N MET A 154 8.76 -13.88 11.00
CA MET A 154 8.92 -13.54 9.59
C MET A 154 9.95 -14.49 8.95
N LEU A 155 9.52 -15.22 7.92
CA LEU A 155 10.40 -16.15 7.20
C LEU A 155 11.16 -15.41 6.10
N ALA A 156 12.23 -16.01 5.59
CA ALA A 156 13.07 -15.41 4.55
C ALA A 156 12.23 -14.94 3.34
N ASP A 157 11.32 -15.80 2.87
CA ASP A 157 10.45 -15.56 1.70
C ASP A 157 9.30 -14.57 1.97
N ASP A 158 9.10 -14.11 3.21
CA ASP A 158 8.19 -13.00 3.51
C ASP A 158 8.83 -11.64 3.22
N ASN A 159 10.17 -11.56 3.25
CA ASN A 159 10.90 -10.31 3.04
C ASN A 159 10.98 -9.98 1.54
N CYS A 160 10.75 -8.71 1.19
CA CYS A 160 10.81 -8.21 -0.18
C CYS A 160 9.92 -9.00 -1.16
N ARG A 161 8.80 -9.54 -0.66
CA ARG A 161 7.85 -10.32 -1.46
C ARG A 161 7.28 -9.49 -2.61
N ALA A 162 6.96 -10.16 -3.72
CA ALA A 162 6.40 -9.54 -4.92
C ALA A 162 7.28 -8.40 -5.45
N GLY A 163 8.60 -8.59 -5.35
CA GLY A 163 9.63 -7.63 -5.76
C GLY A 163 10.05 -6.66 -4.66
N GLY A 164 9.24 -6.42 -3.63
CA GLY A 164 9.58 -5.46 -2.56
C GLY A 164 9.89 -4.06 -3.09
N ASN A 165 9.29 -3.68 -4.23
CA ASN A 165 9.59 -2.43 -4.91
C ASN A 165 9.16 -1.25 -4.05
N THR A 166 9.85 -0.13 -4.15
CA THR A 166 9.46 1.04 -3.34
C THR A 166 8.08 1.55 -3.77
N LEU A 167 7.85 1.70 -5.07
CA LEU A 167 6.57 1.96 -5.70
C LEU A 167 6.32 0.93 -6.80
N GLN A 168 5.21 0.22 -6.76
CA GLN A 168 4.77 -0.69 -7.82
C GLN A 168 3.54 -0.13 -8.54
N LEU A 169 3.69 0.22 -9.81
CA LEU A 169 2.60 0.59 -10.70
C LEU A 169 2.15 -0.63 -11.50
N VAL A 170 0.83 -0.83 -11.56
CA VAL A 170 0.18 -1.90 -12.32
C VAL A 170 -0.79 -1.24 -13.29
N PHE A 171 -0.76 -1.64 -14.56
CA PHE A 171 -1.58 -1.03 -15.58
C PHE A 171 -2.63 -2.02 -16.14
N THR A 172 -3.75 -1.47 -16.58
CA THR A 172 -4.65 -2.04 -17.60
C THR A 172 -4.62 -1.13 -18.82
N GLN A 173 -5.48 -1.30 -19.81
CA GLN A 173 -5.46 -0.48 -21.03
C GLN A 173 -5.83 0.99 -20.77
N ASN A 174 -5.21 1.91 -21.50
CA ASN A 174 -5.47 3.35 -21.52
C ASN A 174 -5.28 4.07 -20.17
N ASN A 175 -4.55 3.48 -19.23
CA ASN A 175 -4.27 4.12 -17.94
C ASN A 175 -3.09 5.08 -18.03
N THR A 176 -3.16 6.15 -17.24
CA THR A 176 -2.07 7.11 -17.05
C THR A 176 -1.65 7.18 -15.60
N ALA A 177 -0.34 7.06 -15.33
CA ALA A 177 0.25 7.30 -14.02
C ALA A 177 1.25 8.47 -14.08
N THR A 178 1.18 9.35 -13.08
CA THR A 178 2.16 10.42 -12.87
C THR A 178 2.82 10.25 -11.51
N VAL A 179 4.14 10.17 -11.50
CA VAL A 179 4.97 10.15 -10.29
C VAL A 179 5.81 11.42 -10.29
N ARG A 180 5.53 12.37 -9.38
CA ARG A 180 6.22 13.66 -9.39
C ARG A 180 6.52 14.26 -8.03
N HIS A 181 7.61 15.01 -7.91
CA HIS A 181 7.97 15.73 -6.67
C HIS A 181 8.11 14.80 -5.45
N ASN A 182 8.50 13.54 -5.67
CA ASN A 182 8.72 12.58 -4.59
C ASN A 182 10.20 12.39 -4.31
N THR A 183 10.49 11.88 -3.11
CA THR A 183 11.76 11.21 -2.82
C THR A 183 11.49 9.72 -2.69
N ILE A 184 12.13 8.90 -3.52
CA ILE A 184 11.93 7.45 -3.56
C ILE A 184 13.30 6.77 -3.45
N THR A 185 13.47 5.94 -2.44
CA THR A 185 14.72 5.23 -2.17
C THR A 185 14.46 3.89 -1.51
N GLY A 186 15.44 2.99 -1.53
CA GLY A 186 15.43 1.81 -0.67
C GLY A 186 15.78 0.51 -1.35
N GLN A 187 15.53 -0.57 -0.61
CA GLN A 187 15.79 -1.95 -1.00
C GLN A 187 14.65 -2.52 -1.88
N GLY A 188 14.90 -3.67 -2.48
CA GLY A 188 13.92 -4.41 -3.29
C GLY A 188 14.42 -4.66 -4.71
N GLY A 189 13.51 -4.98 -5.62
CA GLY A 189 13.81 -5.20 -7.02
C GLY A 189 14.14 -3.90 -7.75
N VAL A 190 13.26 -2.90 -7.63
CA VAL A 190 13.41 -1.57 -8.22
C VAL A 190 12.75 -0.48 -7.37
N LEU A 191 13.17 0.78 -7.56
CA LEU A 191 12.52 1.93 -6.91
C LEU A 191 11.10 2.17 -7.44
N ILE A 192 10.93 2.15 -8.76
CA ILE A 192 9.63 2.30 -9.43
C ILE A 192 9.47 1.14 -10.41
N GLY A 193 8.57 0.22 -10.10
CA GLY A 193 8.16 -0.86 -10.99
C GLY A 193 6.94 -0.46 -11.82
N ALA A 194 6.88 -0.90 -13.07
CA ALA A 194 5.73 -0.73 -13.96
C ALA A 194 5.48 -2.05 -14.70
N ILE A 195 4.30 -2.65 -14.51
CA ILE A 195 3.96 -3.97 -15.05
C ILE A 195 2.55 -4.00 -15.65
N GLU A 196 2.25 -5.05 -16.42
CA GLU A 196 0.93 -5.38 -16.98
C GLU A 196 0.37 -4.36 -18.01
N GLY A 197 1.12 -3.32 -18.36
CA GLY A 197 0.72 -2.33 -19.36
C GLY A 197 0.96 -2.75 -20.80
N ASP A 198 0.35 -2.01 -21.72
CA ASP A 198 0.54 -2.07 -23.17
C ASP A 198 0.90 -0.69 -23.76
N SER A 199 0.93 -0.57 -25.09
CA SER A 199 1.31 0.66 -25.79
C SER A 199 0.34 1.83 -25.61
N THR A 200 -0.85 1.60 -25.05
CA THR A 200 -1.83 2.64 -24.75
C THR A 200 -1.56 3.35 -23.42
N ASN A 201 -0.73 2.76 -22.56
CA ASN A 201 -0.41 3.32 -21.25
C ASN A 201 0.56 4.49 -21.31
N ARG A 202 0.46 5.39 -20.33
CA ARG A 202 1.39 6.51 -20.17
C ARG A 202 1.89 6.56 -18.73
N LEU A 203 3.21 6.64 -18.59
CA LEU A 203 3.88 6.85 -17.31
C LEU A 203 4.74 8.11 -17.42
N ALA A 204 4.44 9.11 -16.59
CA ALA A 204 5.25 10.31 -16.45
C ALA A 204 5.99 10.28 -15.11
N ILE A 205 7.33 10.34 -15.15
CA ILE A 205 8.18 10.45 -13.96
C ILE A 205 8.90 11.79 -14.04
N GLN A 206 8.56 12.73 -13.15
CA GLN A 206 8.99 14.12 -13.28
C GLN A 206 9.43 14.70 -11.93
N ASN A 207 10.57 15.40 -11.89
CA ASN A 207 11.00 16.15 -10.70
C ASN A 207 11.04 15.30 -9.42
N ASN A 208 11.45 14.03 -9.50
CA ASN A 208 11.64 13.17 -8.33
C ASN A 208 13.13 13.10 -7.97
N VAL A 209 13.41 12.85 -6.70
CA VAL A 209 14.71 12.38 -6.23
C VAL A 209 14.63 10.86 -6.12
N LEU A 210 15.44 10.14 -6.90
CA LEU A 210 15.53 8.68 -6.89
C LEU A 210 16.92 8.27 -6.42
N ILE A 211 17.02 7.48 -5.35
CA ILE A 211 18.30 7.03 -4.77
C ILE A 211 18.22 5.51 -4.56
N GLY A 212 19.02 4.72 -5.26
CA GLY A 212 18.98 3.25 -5.18
C GLY A 212 20.28 2.62 -5.64
#